data_AF-A0A2X3ES27-F1
#
_entry.id   AF-A0A2X3ES27-F1
#
_cell.length_a   1.000
_cell.length_b   1.000
_cell.length_c   1.000
_cell.angle_alpha   90.00
_cell.angle_beta   90.00
_cell.angle_gamma   90.00
#
_symmetry.space_group_name_H-M   'P 1'
#
loop_
_entity.id
_entity.type
_entity.pdbx_description
1 polymer ?
#
loop_
_entity_poly.entity_id
_entity_poly.type
_entity_poly.pdbx_seq_one_letter_code
_entity_poly.pdbx_strand_id
1 'polypeptide(L)'
;MAKVYGVTFLGAPRTKEAENATCAPWLMTLSVVLAAVFCLVGGIAAPWLLPLVSGAFPVQAQVSSVVSQPMIALLLIACPLLPFLLMIFFKGDRLAARSRGAAWVCGYDHEQSMVVTAHGFAMPVKEAFAPLLKLRHWLNPVRLVPGWQSASAPALLRGIALVELAVLVVIVISRGA
;
A
#
# COMPACT_ATOMS: atom_id res chain seq x y z
N MET A 1 -1.30 -4.30 0.66
CA MET A 1 -0.91 -4.99 -0.59
C MET A 1 -1.10 -6.50 -0.52
N ALA A 2 -0.64 -7.20 0.52
CA ALA A 2 -0.76 -8.66 0.65
C ALA A 2 -2.17 -9.22 0.38
N LYS A 3 -3.21 -8.54 0.87
CA LYS A 3 -4.61 -8.91 0.59
C LYS A 3 -4.92 -8.98 -0.91
N VAL A 4 -4.58 -7.92 -1.66
CA VAL A 4 -4.90 -7.81 -3.10
C VAL A 4 -4.15 -8.90 -3.85
N TYR A 5 -2.83 -8.97 -3.69
CA TYR A 5 -2.00 -9.98 -4.35
C TYR A 5 -2.44 -11.41 -4.02
N GLY A 6 -2.79 -11.67 -2.75
CA GLY A 6 -3.24 -12.98 -2.32
C GLY A 6 -4.57 -13.40 -2.96
N VAL A 7 -5.54 -12.48 -3.06
CA VAL A 7 -6.84 -12.83 -3.67
C VAL A 7 -6.81 -12.86 -5.19
N THR A 8 -5.86 -12.17 -5.84
CA THR A 8 -5.77 -12.11 -7.31
C THR A 8 -4.86 -13.18 -7.91
N PHE A 9 -3.77 -13.58 -7.24
CA PHE A 9 -2.74 -14.43 -7.85
C PHE A 9 -2.46 -15.76 -7.12
N LEU A 10 -2.88 -15.94 -5.87
CA LEU A 10 -2.54 -17.13 -5.07
C LEU A 10 -3.68 -18.17 -4.99
N GLY A 11 -4.76 -17.99 -5.74
CA GLY A 11 -5.95 -18.84 -5.71
C GLY A 11 -6.28 -19.49 -7.05
N ALA A 12 -7.12 -20.53 -7.03
CA ALA A 12 -7.69 -21.10 -8.24
C ALA A 12 -8.58 -20.07 -8.96
N PRO A 13 -8.63 -20.08 -10.32
CA PRO A 13 -9.44 -19.15 -11.08
C PRO A 13 -10.93 -19.40 -10.81
N ARG A 14 -11.66 -18.35 -10.44
CA ARG A 14 -13.09 -18.43 -10.12
C ARG A 14 -14.01 -18.22 -11.32
N THR A 15 -13.48 -17.65 -12.39
CA THR A 15 -14.24 -17.35 -13.62
C THR A 15 -13.46 -17.82 -14.84
N LYS A 16 -14.17 -18.05 -15.94
CA LYS A 16 -13.56 -18.54 -17.19
C LYS A 16 -12.58 -17.53 -17.79
N GLU A 17 -12.79 -16.25 -17.53
CA GLU A 17 -11.91 -15.15 -17.94
C GLU A 17 -10.61 -15.15 -17.15
N ALA A 18 -10.65 -15.52 -15.86
CA ALA A 18 -9.44 -15.65 -15.03
C ALA A 18 -8.64 -16.91 -15.39
N GLU A 19 -9.32 -17.99 -15.79
CA GLU A 19 -8.68 -19.22 -16.26
C GLU A 19 -7.96 -19.03 -17.60
N ASN A 20 -8.56 -18.23 -18.51
CA ASN A 20 -8.01 -17.93 -19.83
C ASN A 20 -7.29 -16.58 -19.90
N ALA A 21 -6.83 -16.05 -18.77
CA ALA A 21 -6.17 -14.75 -18.73
C ALA A 21 -4.87 -14.77 -19.56
N THR A 22 -4.78 -13.87 -20.53
CA THR A 22 -3.60 -13.72 -21.40
C THR A 22 -2.64 -12.67 -20.85
N CYS A 23 -1.37 -12.73 -21.28
CA CYS A 23 -0.39 -11.69 -20.96
C CYS A 23 -0.89 -10.30 -21.41
N ALA A 24 -0.62 -9.28 -20.59
CA ALA A 24 -0.96 -7.90 -20.91
C ALA A 24 -0.16 -7.43 -22.16
N PRO A 25 -0.74 -6.52 -22.97
CA PRO A 25 -0.06 -5.97 -24.13
C PRO A 25 1.23 -5.24 -23.72
N TRP A 26 2.26 -5.36 -24.56
CA TRP A 26 3.61 -4.89 -24.24
C TRP A 26 3.68 -3.39 -23.85
N LEU A 27 2.87 -2.54 -24.48
CA LEU A 27 2.78 -1.11 -24.15
C LEU A 27 2.37 -0.86 -22.69
N MET A 28 1.39 -1.61 -22.19
CA MET A 28 0.91 -1.47 -20.81
C MET A 28 2.00 -1.90 -19.83
N THR A 29 2.66 -3.03 -20.11
CA THR A 29 3.77 -3.53 -19.29
C THR A 29 4.92 -2.52 -19.23
N LEU A 30 5.30 -1.92 -20.36
CA LEU A 30 6.37 -0.92 -20.41
C LEU A 30 6.07 0.28 -19.50
N SER A 31 4.85 0.80 -19.54
CA SER A 31 4.45 1.95 -18.71
C SER A 31 4.57 1.66 -17.20
N VAL A 32 4.15 0.47 -16.77
CA VAL A 32 4.22 0.04 -15.37
C VAL A 32 5.67 -0.19 -14.94
N VAL A 33 6.48 -0.83 -15.79
CA VAL A 33 7.90 -1.05 -15.52
C VAL A 33 8.65 0.27 -15.39
N LEU A 34 8.38 1.24 -16.28
CA LEU A 34 9.00 2.56 -16.23
C LEU A 34 8.66 3.28 -14.93
N ALA A 35 7.38 3.28 -14.52
CA ALA A 35 6.95 3.86 -13.25
C ALA A 35 7.61 3.17 -12.03
N ALA A 36 7.73 1.84 -12.07
CA ALA A 36 8.40 1.07 -11.03
C ALA A 36 9.90 1.43 -10.93
N VAL A 37 10.59 1.57 -12.07
CA VAL A 37 11.99 1.99 -12.11
C VAL A 37 12.16 3.38 -11.53
N PHE A 38 11.31 4.35 -11.89
CA PHE A 38 11.37 5.69 -11.30
C PHE A 38 11.13 5.69 -9.79
N CYS A 39 10.23 4.84 -9.30
CA CYS A 39 10.00 4.69 -7.85
C CYS A 39 11.25 4.14 -7.13
N LEU A 40 11.90 3.13 -7.71
CA LEU A 40 13.14 2.57 -7.16
C LEU A 40 14.28 3.58 -7.17
N VAL A 41 14.50 4.27 -8.30
CA VAL A 41 15.53 5.30 -8.43
C VAL A 41 15.27 6.43 -7.44
N GLY A 42 14.03 6.93 -7.33
CA GLY A 42 13.68 7.96 -6.36
C GLY A 42 13.90 7.53 -4.91
N GLY A 43 13.58 6.28 -4.58
CA GLY A 43 13.78 5.74 -3.23
C GLY A 43 15.25 5.55 -2.85
N ILE A 44 16.06 5.00 -3.76
CA ILE A 44 17.49 4.73 -3.54
C ILE A 44 18.29 6.04 -3.61
N ALA A 45 17.94 6.93 -4.54
CA ALA A 45 18.65 8.18 -4.77
C ALA A 45 18.15 9.36 -3.91
N ALA A 46 17.20 9.11 -3.00
CA ALA A 46 16.69 10.08 -2.03
C ALA A 46 17.79 10.96 -1.37
N PRO A 47 18.91 10.42 -0.85
CA PRO A 47 19.95 11.25 -0.22
C PRO A 47 20.64 12.24 -1.18
N TRP A 48 20.67 11.98 -2.49
CA TRP A 48 21.22 12.90 -3.50
C TRP A 48 20.16 13.84 -4.08
N LEU A 49 18.89 13.40 -4.16
CA LEU A 49 17.76 14.21 -4.64
C LEU A 49 17.33 15.29 -3.64
N LEU A 50 17.31 14.97 -2.35
CA LEU A 50 16.88 15.88 -1.29
C LEU A 50 17.67 17.20 -1.22
N PRO A 51 19.02 17.23 -1.28
CA PRO A 51 19.77 18.49 -1.26
C PRO A 51 19.49 19.37 -2.50
N LEU A 52 19.33 18.77 -3.69
CA LEU A 52 18.99 19.50 -4.92
C LEU A 52 17.62 20.18 -4.82
N VAL A 53 16.64 19.50 -4.22
CA VAL A 53 15.28 20.05 -4.03
C VAL A 53 15.24 21.10 -2.91
N SER A 54 16.03 20.93 -1.84
CA SER A 54 16.13 21.94 -0.76
C SER A 54 16.76 23.26 -1.21
N GLY A 55 17.54 23.26 -2.30
CA GLY A 55 18.05 24.48 -2.91
C GLY A 55 16.99 25.27 -3.69
N ALA A 56 15.92 24.60 -4.16
CA ALA A 56 14.83 25.20 -4.92
C ALA A 56 13.60 25.55 -4.07
N PHE A 57 13.43 24.86 -2.93
CA PHE A 57 12.30 25.06 -2.03
C PHE A 57 12.77 25.05 -0.57
N PRO A 58 12.28 25.95 0.30
CA PRO A 58 12.65 25.98 1.72
C PRO A 58 11.98 24.85 2.50
N VAL A 59 12.34 23.60 2.18
CA VAL A 59 11.86 22.40 2.86
C VAL A 59 12.90 22.05 3.92
N GLN A 60 12.51 22.11 5.20
CA GLN A 60 13.34 21.63 6.31
C GLN A 60 13.38 20.09 6.31
N ALA A 61 14.03 19.50 5.31
CA ALA A 61 14.36 18.08 5.33
C ALA A 61 15.59 17.91 6.25
N GLN A 62 15.38 17.63 7.54
CA GLN A 62 16.48 17.23 8.41
C GLN A 62 17.07 15.91 7.92
N VAL A 63 18.22 15.98 7.26
CA VAL A 63 18.99 14.83 6.78
C VAL A 63 19.88 14.32 7.91
N SER A 64 19.28 13.89 9.02
CA SER A 64 19.98 13.15 10.08
C SER A 64 19.63 11.66 10.00
N SER A 65 19.84 11.06 8.84
CA SER A 65 19.83 9.61 8.70
C SER A 65 21.21 9.07 9.09
N VAL A 66 21.31 8.48 10.28
CA VAL A 66 22.52 7.78 10.77
C VAL A 66 22.90 6.59 9.87
N VAL A 67 22.00 6.17 8.98
CA VAL A 67 22.16 5.04 8.07
C VAL A 67 21.94 5.50 6.63
N SER A 68 22.87 5.16 5.73
CA SER A 68 22.75 5.48 4.31
C SER A 68 21.63 4.64 3.67
N GLN A 69 20.66 5.31 3.06
CA GLN A 69 19.58 4.71 2.27
C GLN A 69 20.04 3.62 1.28
N PRO A 70 21.14 3.78 0.51
CA PRO A 70 21.63 2.70 -0.35
C PRO A 70 22.12 1.46 0.41
N MET A 71 22.68 1.62 1.62
CA MET A 71 23.10 0.49 2.45
C MET A 71 21.89 -0.31 2.93
N ILE A 72 20.81 0.38 3.33
CA ILE A 72 19.55 -0.27 3.71
C ILE A 72 18.98 -1.06 2.52
N ALA A 73 18.97 -0.47 1.33
CA ALA A 73 18.52 -1.15 0.12
C ALA A 73 19.32 -2.42 -0.17
N LEU A 74 20.65 -2.35 -0.10
CA LEU A 74 21.53 -3.52 -0.26
C LEU A 74 21.25 -4.58 0.80
N LEU A 75 21.06 -4.19 2.06
CA LEU A 75 20.81 -5.11 3.16
C LEU A 75 19.43 -5.80 3.04
N LEU A 76 18.41 -5.06 2.62
CA LEU A 76 17.07 -5.58 2.32
C LEU A 76 17.03 -6.48 1.09
N ILE A 77 17.92 -6.28 0.10
CA ILE A 77 18.06 -7.19 -1.05
C ILE A 77 18.86 -8.43 -0.65
N ALA A 78 19.94 -8.27 0.11
CA ALA A 78 20.79 -9.37 0.56
C ALA A 78 20.03 -10.33 1.49
N CYS A 79 19.15 -9.83 2.36
CA CYS A 79 18.40 -10.62 3.32
C CYS A 79 17.56 -11.75 2.70
N PRO A 80 16.73 -11.54 1.66
CA PRO A 80 16.02 -12.62 0.94
C PRO A 80 16.90 -13.34 -0.09
N LEU A 81 17.92 -12.67 -0.65
CA LEU A 81 18.79 -13.26 -1.67
C LEU A 81 19.74 -14.31 -1.08
N LEU A 82 20.22 -14.12 0.14
CA LEU A 82 21.07 -15.06 0.88
C LEU A 82 20.40 -16.44 1.08
N PRO A 83 19.20 -16.57 1.68
CA PRO A 83 18.54 -17.87 1.82
C PRO A 83 18.16 -18.47 0.47
N PHE A 84 17.89 -17.65 -0.55
CA PHE A 84 17.66 -18.13 -1.91
C PHE A 84 18.91 -18.75 -2.54
N LEU A 85 20.07 -18.10 -2.41
CA LEU A 85 21.36 -18.67 -2.84
C LEU A 85 21.70 -19.93 -2.06
N LEU A 86 21.53 -19.93 -0.73
CA LEU A 86 21.72 -21.13 0.09
C LEU A 86 20.81 -22.27 -0.38
N MET A 87 19.55 -21.99 -0.73
CA MET A 87 18.63 -22.99 -1.27
C MET A 87 19.10 -23.58 -2.60
N ILE A 88 19.73 -22.77 -3.46
CA ILE A 88 20.27 -23.22 -4.75
C ILE A 88 21.55 -24.05 -4.57
N PHE A 89 22.47 -23.61 -3.72
CA PHE A 89 23.77 -24.27 -3.51
C PHE A 89 23.67 -25.51 -2.62
N PHE A 90 22.88 -25.48 -1.55
CA PHE A 90 22.62 -26.62 -0.66
C PHE A 90 21.40 -27.41 -1.14
N LYS A 91 21.47 -27.86 -2.40
CA LYS A 91 20.51 -28.76 -3.02
C LYS A 91 20.77 -30.18 -2.50
N GLY A 92 20.20 -30.52 -1.34
CA GLY A 92 20.06 -31.91 -0.89
C GLY A 92 19.00 -32.66 -1.71
N ASP A 93 18.40 -33.71 -1.14
CA ASP A 93 17.28 -34.46 -1.73
C ASP A 93 15.95 -33.67 -1.71
N ARG A 94 15.94 -32.50 -2.35
CA ARG A 94 14.73 -31.69 -2.46
C ARG A 94 13.78 -32.32 -3.47
N LEU A 95 12.50 -32.38 -3.09
CA LEU A 95 11.41 -32.76 -3.99
C LEU A 95 11.43 -31.86 -5.24
N ALA A 96 11.06 -32.45 -6.37
CA ALA A 96 10.89 -31.69 -7.62
C ALA A 96 9.94 -30.50 -7.40
N ALA A 97 10.28 -29.35 -7.96
CA ALA A 97 9.46 -28.14 -7.84
C ALA A 97 8.08 -28.40 -8.47
N ARG A 98 7.05 -28.55 -7.63
CA ARG A 98 5.67 -28.69 -8.07
C ARG A 98 5.17 -27.31 -8.51
N SER A 99 4.96 -27.13 -9.81
CA SER A 99 4.40 -25.90 -10.38
C SER A 99 2.87 -25.92 -10.44
N ARG A 100 2.25 -27.12 -10.41
CA ARG A 100 0.81 -27.33 -10.57
C ARG A 100 0.34 -28.55 -9.77
N GLY A 101 -0.92 -28.53 -9.35
CA GLY A 101 -1.58 -29.63 -8.63
C GLY A 101 -2.52 -29.11 -7.55
N ALA A 102 -3.30 -30.02 -6.96
CA ALA A 102 -4.14 -29.69 -5.82
C ALA A 102 -3.29 -29.12 -4.67
N ALA A 103 -3.81 -28.07 -4.04
CA ALA A 103 -3.26 -27.57 -2.78
C ALA A 103 -3.28 -28.67 -1.72
N TRP A 104 -2.59 -28.48 -0.60
CA TRP A 104 -2.74 -29.42 0.51
C TRP A 104 -4.17 -29.30 1.05
N VAL A 105 -4.93 -30.39 0.93
CA VAL A 105 -6.30 -30.52 1.41
C VAL A 105 -6.34 -31.72 2.35
N CYS A 106 -7.29 -31.73 3.30
CA CYS A 106 -7.45 -32.79 4.30
C CYS A 106 -7.99 -34.12 3.71
N GLY A 107 -7.56 -34.52 2.50
CA GLY A 107 -7.89 -35.80 1.85
C GLY A 107 -8.99 -35.75 0.79
N TYR A 108 -9.55 -34.59 0.47
CA TYR A 108 -10.55 -34.39 -0.58
C TYR A 108 -10.06 -33.43 -1.67
N ASP A 109 -10.76 -33.37 -2.81
CA ASP A 109 -10.36 -32.53 -3.93
C ASP A 109 -10.67 -31.04 -3.68
N HIS A 110 -9.95 -30.17 -4.39
CA HIS A 110 -10.07 -28.73 -4.20
C HIS A 110 -11.37 -28.19 -4.81
N GLU A 111 -12.22 -27.58 -3.98
CA GLU A 111 -13.43 -26.90 -4.43
C GLU A 111 -13.21 -25.40 -4.62
N GLN A 112 -13.88 -24.80 -5.61
CA GLN A 112 -13.80 -23.36 -5.92
C GLN A 112 -14.19 -22.44 -4.75
N SER A 113 -14.98 -22.95 -3.80
CA SER A 113 -15.39 -22.27 -2.57
C SER A 113 -14.23 -22.07 -1.57
N MET A 114 -13.17 -22.89 -1.67
CA MET A 114 -12.06 -22.92 -0.71
C MET A 114 -10.98 -21.87 -0.99
N VAL A 115 -11.08 -21.14 -2.10
CA VAL A 115 -10.11 -20.10 -2.46
C VAL A 115 -10.23 -18.91 -1.51
N VAL A 116 -9.09 -18.39 -1.03
CA VAL A 116 -9.04 -17.23 -0.12
C VAL A 116 -9.80 -16.03 -0.70
N THR A 117 -10.77 -15.51 0.04
CA THR A 117 -11.55 -14.33 -0.36
C THR A 117 -11.04 -13.07 0.31
N ALA A 118 -11.31 -11.92 -0.31
CA ALA A 118 -11.04 -10.62 0.28
C ALA A 118 -11.81 -10.43 1.60
N HIS A 119 -12.98 -11.04 1.73
CA HIS A 119 -13.75 -11.00 2.96
C HIS A 119 -13.10 -11.86 4.04
N GLY A 120 -12.74 -13.12 3.74
CA GLY A 120 -12.08 -14.04 4.67
C GLY A 120 -10.78 -13.48 5.24
N PHE A 121 -9.96 -12.81 4.42
CA PHE A 121 -8.73 -12.16 4.89
C PHE A 121 -8.99 -11.04 5.90
N ALA A 122 -10.06 -10.26 5.71
CA ALA A 122 -10.35 -9.09 6.54
C ALA A 122 -11.26 -9.37 7.74
N MET A 123 -11.95 -10.51 7.76
CA MET A 123 -12.88 -10.90 8.82
C MET A 123 -12.25 -10.92 10.22
N PRO A 124 -11.07 -11.56 10.46
CA PRO A 124 -10.48 -11.58 11.81
C PRO A 124 -10.04 -10.18 12.27
N VAL A 125 -9.55 -9.34 11.35
CA VAL A 125 -9.23 -7.94 11.66
C VAL A 125 -10.50 -7.18 12.01
N LYS A 126 -11.58 -7.36 11.26
CA LYS A 126 -12.86 -6.71 11.54
C LYS A 126 -13.41 -7.12 12.91
N GLU A 127 -13.25 -8.38 13.30
CA GLU A 127 -13.73 -8.90 14.57
C GLU A 127 -12.88 -8.38 15.74
N ALA A 128 -11.56 -8.40 15.61
CA ALA A 128 -10.65 -7.84 16.63
C ALA A 128 -10.91 -6.33 16.87
N PHE A 129 -11.23 -5.59 15.81
CA PHE A 129 -11.53 -4.16 15.87
C PHE A 129 -13.04 -3.85 15.91
N ALA A 130 -13.89 -4.86 16.14
CA ALA A 130 -15.34 -4.70 16.23
C ALA A 130 -15.79 -3.63 17.24
N PRO A 131 -15.24 -3.51 18.47
CA PRO A 131 -15.67 -2.48 19.41
C PRO A 131 -15.39 -1.05 18.89
N LEU A 132 -14.22 -0.84 18.28
CA LEU A 132 -13.85 0.46 17.68
C LEU A 132 -14.73 0.80 16.47
N LEU A 133 -15.02 -0.19 15.63
CA LEU A 133 -15.92 -0.02 14.48
C LEU A 133 -17.36 0.27 14.90
N LYS A 134 -17.83 -0.34 16.00
CA LYS A 134 -19.13 -0.04 16.61
C LYS A 134 -19.14 1.37 17.21
N LEU A 135 -18.05 1.80 17.84
CA LEU A 135 -17.95 3.14 18.41
C LEU A 135 -18.11 4.24 17.35
N ARG A 136 -17.57 4.06 16.15
CA ARG A 136 -17.82 4.96 14.99
C ARG A 136 -19.31 5.12 14.68
N HIS A 137 -20.08 4.04 14.77
CA HIS A 137 -21.53 4.09 14.51
C HIS A 137 -22.28 4.76 15.66
N TRP A 138 -21.85 4.53 16.90
CA TRP A 138 -22.42 5.15 18.10
C TRP A 138 -22.15 6.67 18.17
N LEU A 139 -20.91 7.08 17.89
CA LEU A 139 -20.48 8.47 17.87
C LEU A 139 -20.86 9.20 16.58
N ASN A 140 -21.65 8.58 15.69
CA ASN A 140 -22.01 9.20 14.43
C ASN A 140 -22.99 10.37 14.67
N PRO A 141 -22.57 11.63 14.47
CA PRO A 141 -23.37 12.80 14.84
C PRO A 141 -24.52 13.05 13.86
N VAL A 142 -24.68 12.23 12.82
CA VAL A 142 -25.78 12.34 11.83
C VAL A 142 -27.17 12.32 12.50
N ARG A 143 -27.31 11.65 13.65
CA ARG A 143 -28.55 11.72 14.44
C ARG A 143 -28.83 13.07 15.08
N LEU A 144 -27.78 13.85 15.39
CA LEU A 144 -27.87 15.16 16.05
C LEU A 144 -27.84 16.32 15.05
N VAL A 145 -27.10 16.19 13.94
CA VAL A 145 -26.96 17.23 12.91
C VAL A 145 -27.32 16.65 11.55
N PRO A 146 -28.58 16.83 11.09
CA PRO A 146 -28.97 16.44 9.74
C PRO A 146 -28.14 17.24 8.73
N GLY A 147 -27.40 16.54 7.86
CA GLY A 147 -26.51 17.16 6.86
C GLY A 147 -25.01 17.06 7.18
N TRP A 148 -24.60 16.51 8.33
CA TRP A 148 -23.17 16.34 8.67
C TRP A 148 -22.37 15.51 7.65
N GLN A 149 -23.00 14.50 7.04
CA GLN A 149 -22.38 13.67 5.99
C GLN A 149 -22.76 14.12 4.57
N SER A 150 -23.33 15.32 4.40
CA SER A 150 -23.61 15.84 3.07
C SER A 150 -22.31 16.10 2.30
N ALA A 151 -22.32 15.85 0.99
CA ALA A 151 -21.17 16.13 0.12
C ALA A 151 -20.76 17.63 0.12
N SER A 152 -21.68 18.51 0.53
CA SER A 152 -21.48 19.97 0.65
C SER A 152 -20.78 20.40 1.94
N ALA A 153 -20.84 19.62 3.01
CA ALA A 153 -20.20 19.94 4.30
C ALA A 153 -18.68 20.21 4.19
N PRO A 154 -17.86 19.37 3.50
CA PRO A 154 -16.44 19.64 3.37
C PRO A 154 -16.12 20.87 2.50
N ALA A 155 -16.97 21.22 1.53
CA ALA A 155 -16.78 22.46 0.75
C ALA A 155 -17.02 23.71 1.59
N LEU A 156 -18.06 23.68 2.43
CA LEU A 156 -18.42 24.78 3.32
C LEU A 156 -17.37 24.98 4.43
N LEU A 157 -16.88 23.89 5.02
CA LEU A 157 -15.79 23.91 6.01
C LEU A 157 -14.47 24.44 5.42
N ARG A 158 -14.12 24.06 4.18
CA ARG A 158 -12.96 24.62 3.48
C ARG A 158 -13.10 26.11 3.21
N GLY A 159 -14.30 26.58 2.85
CA GLY A 159 -14.60 28.00 2.68
C GLY A 159 -14.38 28.79 3.97
N ILE A 160 -14.91 28.29 5.10
CA ILE A 160 -14.73 28.91 6.41
C ILE A 160 -13.25 28.93 6.84
N ALA A 161 -12.52 27.82 6.63
CA ALA A 161 -11.10 27.74 6.97
C ALA A 161 -10.24 28.73 6.16
N LEU A 162 -10.56 28.97 4.88
CA LEU A 162 -9.88 29.99 4.07
C LEU A 162 -10.14 31.40 4.57
N VAL A 163 -11.37 31.70 5.01
CA VAL A 163 -11.73 32.99 5.61
C VAL A 163 -10.98 33.19 6.92
N GLU A 164 -10.93 32.18 7.79
CA GLU A 164 -10.19 32.23 9.06
C GLU A 164 -8.69 32.44 8.83
N LEU A 165 -8.09 31.74 7.86
CA LEU A 165 -6.69 31.89 7.50
C LEU A 165 -6.41 33.29 6.94
N ALA A 166 -7.29 33.83 6.10
CA ALA A 166 -7.19 35.20 5.58
C ALA A 166 -7.26 36.24 6.72
N VAL A 167 -8.17 36.05 7.68
CA VAL A 167 -8.28 36.92 8.86
C VAL A 167 -7.02 36.86 9.72
N LEU A 168 -6.48 35.66 9.98
CA LEU A 168 -5.22 35.50 10.72
C LEU A 168 -4.05 36.17 10.01
N VAL A 169 -3.96 36.07 8.69
CA VAL A 169 -2.92 36.74 7.89
C VAL A 169 -3.04 38.26 8.02
N VAL A 170 -4.26 38.82 7.92
CA VAL A 170 -4.48 40.26 8.09
C VAL A 170 -4.10 40.73 9.49
N ILE A 171 -4.46 39.96 10.53
CA ILE A 171 -4.10 40.27 11.92
C ILE A 171 -2.58 40.28 12.10
N VAL A 172 -1.87 39.27 11.57
CA VAL A 172 -0.40 39.18 11.64
C VAL A 172 0.26 40.37 10.94
N ILE A 173 -0.21 40.75 9.74
CA ILE A 173 0.31 41.90 9.00
C ILE A 173 0.06 43.21 9.76
N SER A 174 -1.12 43.37 10.38
CA SER A 174 -1.49 44.58 11.13
C SER A 174 -0.78 44.76 12.48
N ARG A 175 -0.22 43.68 13.06
CA ARG A 175 0.54 43.73 14.33
C ARG A 175 2.05 43.65 14.14
N GLY A 176 2.51 43.35 12.93
CA GLY A 176 3.92 43.34 12.54
C GLY A 176 4.41 44.65 11.90
N ALA A 177 3.53 45.65 11.77
CA ALA A 177 3.83 47.03 11.36
C ALA A 177 3.63 47.97 12.57
#